data_AF-A0A7J8KAT2-F1
#
_entry.id   AF-A0A7J8KAT2-F1
#
_cell.length_a   1.000
_cell.length_b   1.000
_cell.length_c   1.000
_cell.angle_alpha   90.00
_cell.angle_beta   90.00
_cell.angle_gamma   90.00
#
_symmetry.space_group_name_H-M   'P 1'
#
loop_
_entity.id
_entity.type
_entity.pdbx_description
1 polymer ?
#
loop_
_entity_poly.entity_id
_entity_poly.type
_entity_poly.pdbx_seq_one_letter_code
_entity_poly.pdbx_strand_id
1 'polypeptide(L)'
;MIRASSSPIRAPRAVRPLKRRLPKKTNELPQPNRLPGIFDDIHGSHGRHVCRRHELYVSFQDLGWLDWVIAPQGYSAYYCEGECSFPLDSCMNATNHAILQSLVHLMKPDAVPKACCAPTKLSATSVLYYDSSNNVILRKHRNMVVKACGCH
;
A
#
# COMPACT_ATOMS: atom_id res chain seq x y z
N MET A 1 -46.73 71.33 -22.34
CA MET A 1 -46.14 71.43 -20.99
C MET A 1 -45.88 70.01 -20.47
N ILE A 2 -44.62 69.71 -20.19
CA ILE A 2 -44.12 68.38 -19.80
C ILE A 2 -44.60 68.10 -18.36
N ARG A 3 -45.34 67.01 -18.15
CA ARG A 3 -45.75 66.57 -16.81
C ARG A 3 -45.04 65.25 -16.50
N ALA A 4 -44.14 65.31 -15.52
CA ALA A 4 -43.22 64.24 -15.14
C ALA A 4 -43.95 62.98 -14.65
N SER A 5 -43.48 61.82 -15.11
CA SER A 5 -43.85 60.50 -14.61
C SER A 5 -43.13 60.23 -13.28
N SER A 6 -43.90 59.88 -12.25
CA SER A 6 -43.38 59.42 -10.96
C SER A 6 -43.06 57.93 -11.02
N SER A 7 -41.78 57.59 -11.04
CA SER A 7 -41.30 56.21 -10.96
C SER A 7 -41.55 55.64 -9.55
N PRO A 8 -42.14 54.42 -9.41
CA PRO A 8 -42.32 53.81 -8.10
C PRO A 8 -40.99 53.31 -7.52
N ILE A 9 -40.73 53.69 -6.27
CA ILE A 9 -39.57 53.30 -5.46
C ILE A 9 -39.65 51.80 -5.16
N ARG A 10 -38.61 51.04 -5.51
CA ARG A 10 -38.54 49.59 -5.32
C ARG A 10 -38.11 49.27 -3.88
N ALA A 11 -38.96 48.56 -3.13
CA ALA A 11 -38.62 48.06 -1.79
C ALA A 11 -37.52 46.98 -1.84
N PRO A 12 -36.60 46.91 -0.86
CA PRO A 12 -35.59 45.86 -0.80
C PRO A 12 -36.23 44.50 -0.48
N ARG A 13 -35.73 43.43 -1.13
CA ARG A 13 -36.15 42.05 -0.86
C ARG A 13 -35.63 41.59 0.51
N ALA A 14 -36.51 41.00 1.32
CA ALA A 14 -36.13 40.34 2.57
C ALA A 14 -35.17 39.16 2.32
N VAL A 15 -34.10 39.07 3.12
CA VAL A 15 -33.14 37.95 3.11
C VAL A 15 -33.78 36.73 3.78
N ARG A 16 -33.87 35.60 3.07
CA ARG A 16 -34.36 34.34 3.64
C ARG A 16 -33.34 33.77 4.64
N PRO A 17 -33.74 33.24 5.80
CA PRO A 17 -32.81 32.59 6.72
C PRO A 17 -32.24 31.30 6.11
N LEU A 18 -30.94 31.07 6.30
CA LEU A 18 -30.28 29.79 5.98
C LEU A 18 -30.89 28.67 6.82
N LYS A 19 -31.60 27.73 6.17
CA LYS A 19 -32.00 26.46 6.80
C LYS A 19 -30.74 25.68 7.22
N ARG A 20 -30.52 25.52 8.53
CA ARG A 20 -29.56 24.56 9.09
C ARG A 20 -29.91 23.15 8.59
N ARG A 21 -28.99 22.48 7.88
CA ARG A 21 -29.13 21.07 7.51
C ARG A 21 -28.97 20.21 8.77
N LEU A 22 -29.93 19.33 9.02
CA LEU A 22 -29.88 18.31 10.08
C LEU A 22 -28.82 17.25 9.71
N PRO A 23 -27.98 16.77 10.65
CA PRO A 23 -26.97 15.77 10.35
C PRO A 23 -27.62 14.45 9.90
N LYS A 24 -27.12 13.93 8.78
CA LYS A 24 -27.56 12.68 8.17
C LYS A 24 -27.05 11.53 9.03
N LYS A 25 -27.95 10.80 9.70
CA LYS A 25 -27.65 9.56 10.41
C LYS A 25 -27.22 8.52 9.36
N THR A 26 -25.93 8.21 9.30
CA THR A 26 -25.43 7.13 8.44
C THR A 26 -25.85 5.81 9.07
N ASN A 27 -26.58 5.00 8.32
CA ASN A 27 -26.90 3.63 8.72
C ASN A 27 -25.60 2.83 8.77
N GLU A 28 -25.17 2.45 9.97
CA GLU A 28 -24.11 1.48 10.15
C GLU A 28 -24.59 0.14 9.60
N LEU A 29 -23.82 -0.44 8.69
CA LEU A 29 -24.03 -1.81 8.23
C LEU A 29 -23.73 -2.75 9.42
N PRO A 30 -24.57 -3.75 9.72
CA PRO A 30 -24.27 -4.70 10.78
C PRO A 30 -22.98 -5.47 10.46
N GLN A 31 -22.02 -5.45 11.39
CA GLN A 31 -20.83 -6.30 11.34
C GLN A 31 -21.24 -7.77 11.13
N PRO A 32 -20.71 -8.48 10.13
CA PRO A 32 -20.97 -9.90 10.02
C PRO A 32 -20.14 -10.63 11.08
N ASN A 33 -20.85 -11.15 12.09
CA ASN A 33 -20.49 -12.31 12.89
C ASN A 33 -19.06 -12.35 13.46
N ARG A 34 -18.84 -11.70 14.62
CA ARG A 34 -17.84 -12.21 15.57
C ARG A 34 -18.35 -13.54 16.11
N LEU A 35 -17.81 -14.65 15.63
CA LEU A 35 -17.90 -15.92 16.34
C LEU A 35 -17.12 -15.78 17.67
N PRO A 36 -17.74 -16.04 18.83
CA PRO A 36 -17.03 -15.99 20.10
C PRO A 36 -16.23 -17.28 20.31
N GLY A 37 -14.94 -17.17 20.65
CA GLY A 37 -14.23 -18.22 21.40
C GLY A 37 -13.05 -18.96 20.78
N ILE A 38 -12.35 -18.43 19.76
CA ILE A 38 -11.08 -19.03 19.26
C ILE A 38 -9.91 -18.03 19.08
N PHE A 39 -10.16 -16.72 19.24
CA PHE A 39 -9.17 -15.68 18.88
C PHE A 39 -8.46 -14.99 20.05
N ASP A 40 -8.46 -15.60 21.23
CA ASP A 40 -7.55 -15.22 22.31
C ASP A 40 -6.63 -16.42 22.57
N ASP A 41 -5.32 -16.17 22.56
CA ASP A 41 -4.23 -17.12 22.80
C ASP A 41 -3.73 -17.99 21.62
N ILE A 42 -3.17 -17.37 20.57
CA ILE A 42 -1.78 -17.68 20.13
C ILE A 42 -1.09 -16.36 19.73
N HIS A 43 -0.80 -15.51 20.72
CA HIS A 43 0.39 -14.65 20.65
C HIS A 43 1.60 -15.53 20.98
N GLY A 44 1.88 -16.48 20.09
CA GLY A 44 3.09 -17.28 20.11
C GLY A 44 4.27 -16.35 19.88
N SER A 45 4.88 -15.93 20.98
CA SER A 45 6.12 -15.18 21.08
C SER A 45 7.26 -15.94 20.40
N HIS A 46 7.32 -15.83 19.08
CA HIS A 46 8.50 -16.04 18.25
C HIS A 46 8.54 -14.93 17.19
N GLY A 47 8.49 -13.66 17.61
CA GLY A 47 9.05 -12.48 16.91
C GLY A 47 8.79 -12.29 15.40
N ARG A 48 7.87 -13.01 14.77
CA ARG A 48 7.65 -12.93 13.33
C ARG A 48 6.61 -11.84 13.06
N HIS A 49 7.14 -10.69 12.69
CA HIS A 49 6.34 -9.53 12.31
C HIS A 49 5.37 -9.88 11.16
N VAL A 50 4.22 -9.20 11.14
CA VAL A 50 3.28 -9.19 10.01
C VAL A 50 4.00 -8.87 8.70
N CYS A 51 3.56 -9.46 7.58
CA CYS A 51 4.09 -9.19 6.24
C CYS A 51 4.27 -7.68 5.99
N ARG A 52 5.53 -7.25 5.86
CA ARG A 52 5.87 -5.84 5.64
C ARG A 52 7.16 -5.70 4.84
N ARG A 53 7.42 -4.46 4.43
CA ARG A 53 8.67 -4.07 3.78
C ARG A 53 9.72 -3.81 4.84
N HIS A 54 10.90 -4.37 4.63
CA HIS A 54 12.08 -4.22 5.48
C HIS A 54 13.22 -3.56 4.72
N GLU A 55 14.10 -2.90 5.46
CA GLU A 55 15.27 -2.23 4.90
C GLU A 55 16.31 -3.25 4.46
N LEU A 56 16.84 -3.04 3.25
CA LEU A 56 17.96 -3.79 2.72
C LEU A 56 18.75 -2.84 1.84
N TYR A 57 20.03 -2.67 2.17
CA TYR A 57 20.99 -1.96 1.34
C TYR A 57 21.84 -2.98 0.60
N VAL A 58 21.91 -2.85 -0.72
CA VAL A 58 22.78 -3.67 -1.57
C VAL A 58 24.01 -2.84 -1.89
N SER A 59 25.14 -3.23 -1.31
CA SER A 59 26.46 -2.68 -1.61
C SER A 59 27.03 -3.37 -2.85
N PHE A 60 27.45 -2.59 -3.85
CA PHE A 60 28.15 -3.14 -5.01
C PHE A 60 29.58 -3.55 -4.68
N GLN A 61 30.14 -3.06 -3.57
CA GLN A 61 31.39 -3.57 -3.02
C GLN A 61 31.26 -5.02 -2.57
N ASP A 62 30.21 -5.33 -1.82
CA ASP A 62 29.99 -6.66 -1.23
C ASP A 62 29.72 -7.71 -2.31
N LEU A 63 29.21 -7.28 -3.46
CA LEU A 63 29.00 -8.11 -4.65
C LEU A 63 30.23 -8.23 -5.55
N GLY A 64 31.30 -7.47 -5.28
CA GLY A 64 32.49 -7.42 -6.14
C GLY A 64 32.24 -6.74 -7.49
N TRP A 65 31.34 -5.75 -7.54
CA TRP A 65 30.92 -5.09 -8.78
C TRP A 65 31.58 -3.73 -9.02
N LEU A 66 32.41 -3.25 -8.09
CA LEU A 66 33.07 -1.95 -8.21
C LEU A 66 34.09 -1.86 -9.37
N ASP A 67 34.54 -3.00 -9.89
CA ASP A 67 35.49 -3.02 -11.01
C ASP A 67 34.87 -2.50 -12.31
N TRP A 68 33.54 -2.64 -12.46
CA TRP A 68 32.82 -2.24 -13.66
C TRP A 68 31.71 -1.23 -13.41
N VAL A 69 31.15 -1.16 -12.19
CA VAL A 69 30.15 -0.15 -11.82
C VAL A 69 30.83 1.14 -11.35
N ILE A 70 30.48 2.23 -12.01
CA ILE A 70 30.95 3.59 -11.66
C ILE A 70 30.05 4.21 -10.58
N ALA A 71 28.72 4.11 -10.74
CA ALA A 71 27.77 4.66 -9.78
C ALA A 71 26.38 4.00 -9.88
N PRO A 72 25.58 3.99 -8.79
CA PRO A 72 25.96 4.34 -7.41
C PRO A 72 26.89 3.28 -6.82
N GLN A 73 27.39 3.47 -5.59
CA GLN A 73 28.17 2.46 -4.86
C GLN A 73 27.29 1.33 -4.27
N GLY A 74 25.98 1.54 -4.28
CA GLY A 74 24.97 0.64 -3.76
C GLY A 74 23.63 1.35 -3.73
N TYR A 75 22.57 0.62 -3.37
CA TYR A 75 21.22 1.19 -3.32
C TYR A 75 20.33 0.48 -2.30
N SER A 76 19.32 1.21 -1.79
CA SER A 76 18.30 0.63 -0.92
C SER A 76 17.30 -0.20 -1.73
N ALA A 77 17.51 -1.51 -1.77
CA ALA A 77 16.65 -2.46 -2.47
C ALA A 77 15.36 -2.75 -1.72
N TYR A 78 15.44 -2.83 -0.38
CA TYR A 78 14.38 -3.35 0.49
C TYR A 78 14.00 -4.80 0.17
N TYR A 79 13.29 -5.46 1.08
CA TYR A 79 12.74 -6.79 0.84
C TYR A 79 11.41 -6.97 1.58
N CYS A 80 10.67 -8.03 1.25
CA CYS A 80 9.41 -8.37 1.89
C CYS A 80 9.62 -9.59 2.79
N GLU A 81 9.16 -9.48 4.03
CA GLU A 81 9.22 -10.58 5.00
C GLU A 81 8.12 -10.40 6.04
N GLY A 82 7.63 -11.53 6.55
CA GLY A 82 6.66 -11.61 7.63
C GLY A 82 5.58 -12.65 7.35
N GLU A 83 4.70 -12.85 8.32
CA GLU A 83 3.63 -13.85 8.21
C GLU A 83 2.37 -13.32 7.53
N CYS A 84 1.76 -14.20 6.74
CA CYS A 84 0.45 -14.04 6.11
C CYS A 84 -0.53 -15.05 6.73
N SER A 85 -0.91 -14.80 7.98
CA SER A 85 -1.87 -15.62 8.72
C SER A 85 -3.27 -15.00 8.68
N PHE A 86 -4.29 -15.84 8.60
CA PHE A 86 -5.68 -15.39 8.67
C PHE A 86 -6.02 -14.87 10.09
N PRO A 87 -6.80 -13.79 10.24
CA PRO A 87 -7.35 -12.93 9.19
C PRO A 87 -6.27 -12.03 8.57
N LEU A 88 -6.20 -11.99 7.24
CA LEU A 88 -5.31 -11.06 6.54
C LEU A 88 -5.84 -9.64 6.70
N ASP A 89 -5.03 -8.76 7.27
CA ASP A 89 -5.36 -7.35 7.41
C ASP A 89 -5.43 -6.70 6.02
N SER A 90 -6.36 -5.75 5.87
CA SER A 90 -6.48 -4.85 4.71
C SER A 90 -5.15 -4.22 4.29
N CYS A 91 -4.25 -3.95 5.25
CA CYS A 91 -2.92 -3.40 5.00
C CYS A 91 -1.96 -4.36 4.24
N MET A 92 -2.26 -5.66 4.19
CA MET A 92 -1.41 -6.69 3.58
C MET A 92 -1.65 -6.88 2.07
N ASN A 93 -2.48 -6.05 1.43
CA ASN A 93 -2.76 -6.09 -0.03
C ASN A 93 -3.06 -7.51 -0.56
N ALA A 94 -3.79 -8.31 0.21
CA ALA A 94 -4.01 -9.71 -0.11
C ALA A 94 -4.92 -9.90 -1.33
N THR A 95 -4.60 -10.86 -2.18
CA THR A 95 -5.51 -11.27 -3.26
C THR A 95 -6.65 -12.14 -2.71
N ASN A 96 -7.76 -12.23 -3.46
CA ASN A 96 -8.83 -13.19 -3.13
C ASN A 96 -8.30 -14.63 -3.02
N HIS A 97 -7.33 -15.00 -3.88
CA HIS A 97 -6.67 -16.31 -3.81
C HIS A 97 -5.91 -16.47 -2.49
N ALA A 98 -5.12 -15.49 -2.07
CA ALA A 98 -4.38 -15.52 -0.81
C ALA A 98 -5.30 -15.59 0.42
N ILE A 99 -6.46 -14.92 0.38
CA ILE A 99 -7.48 -15.01 1.43
C ILE A 99 -8.04 -16.44 1.51
N LEU A 100 -8.46 -17.01 0.37
CA LEU A 100 -8.97 -18.39 0.32
C LEU A 100 -7.91 -19.41 0.72
N GLN A 101 -6.68 -19.26 0.25
CA GLN A 101 -5.56 -20.13 0.61
C GLN A 101 -5.29 -20.07 2.11
N SER A 102 -5.29 -18.88 2.71
CA SER A 102 -5.10 -18.71 4.15
C SER A 102 -6.23 -19.35 4.95
N LEU A 103 -7.48 -19.25 4.48
CA LEU A 103 -8.63 -19.91 5.10
C LEU A 103 -8.52 -21.44 5.00
N VAL A 104 -8.16 -21.98 3.84
CA VAL A 104 -7.99 -23.44 3.65
C VAL A 104 -6.80 -23.96 4.47
N HIS A 105 -5.71 -23.20 4.56
CA HIS A 105 -4.56 -23.53 5.40
C HIS A 105 -4.94 -23.69 6.88
N LEU A 106 -5.86 -22.85 7.41
CA LEU A 106 -6.37 -23.03 8.78
C LEU A 106 -7.06 -24.37 9.00
N MET A 107 -7.69 -24.93 7.95
CA MET A 107 -8.43 -26.19 8.04
C MET A 107 -7.55 -27.41 7.74
N LYS A 108 -6.59 -27.28 6.80
CA LYS A 108 -5.74 -28.36 6.31
C LYS A 108 -4.30 -27.87 6.09
N PRO A 109 -3.55 -27.61 7.18
CA PRO A 109 -2.22 -27.03 7.09
C PRO A 109 -1.21 -27.93 6.37
N ASP A 110 -1.38 -29.26 6.45
CA ASP A 110 -0.50 -30.23 5.78
C ASP A 110 -0.72 -30.32 4.26
N ALA A 111 -1.89 -29.86 3.78
CA ALA A 111 -2.27 -29.96 2.37
C ALA A 111 -2.04 -28.65 1.60
N VAL A 112 -2.17 -27.50 2.27
CA VAL A 112 -2.09 -26.18 1.66
C VAL A 112 -1.16 -25.30 2.49
N PRO A 113 -0.11 -24.69 1.93
CA PRO A 113 0.77 -23.79 2.68
C PRO A 113 0.12 -22.42 2.92
N LYS A 114 0.67 -21.66 3.88
CA LYS A 114 0.34 -20.23 4.06
C LYS A 114 0.62 -19.44 2.77
N ALA A 115 -0.11 -18.35 2.56
CA ALA A 115 0.23 -17.38 1.52
C ALA A 115 1.63 -16.78 1.79
N CYS A 116 2.33 -16.33 0.75
CA CYS A 116 3.70 -15.83 0.87
C CYS A 116 3.72 -14.30 0.95
N CYS A 117 4.59 -13.74 1.78
CA CYS A 117 4.86 -12.30 1.80
C CYS A 117 5.81 -11.94 0.64
N ALA A 118 5.30 -11.20 -0.35
CA ALA A 118 6.03 -10.93 -1.59
C ALA A 118 5.91 -9.45 -2.03
N PRO A 119 6.83 -8.95 -2.88
CA PRO A 119 6.74 -7.62 -3.46
C PRO A 119 5.52 -7.48 -4.38
N THR A 120 4.71 -6.44 -4.16
CA THR A 120 3.51 -6.13 -4.97
C THR A 120 3.72 -4.94 -5.88
N LYS A 121 4.66 -4.06 -5.51
CA LYS A 121 5.07 -2.93 -6.32
C LYS A 121 6.58 -2.80 -6.28
N LEU A 122 7.20 -2.72 -7.46
CA LEU A 122 8.63 -2.54 -7.62
C LEU A 122 8.91 -1.26 -8.43
N SER A 123 10.07 -0.65 -8.20
CA SER A 123 10.57 0.46 -9.02
C SER A 123 11.92 0.15 -9.65
N ALA A 124 12.28 0.98 -10.62
CA ALA A 124 13.58 0.93 -11.27
C ALA A 124 14.64 1.70 -10.48
N THR A 125 15.91 1.36 -10.70
CA THR A 125 17.10 2.16 -10.34
C THR A 125 18.01 2.29 -11.57
N SER A 126 18.84 3.33 -11.61
CA SER A 126 19.80 3.54 -12.71
C SER A 126 21.21 3.21 -12.25
N VAL A 127 21.98 2.56 -13.12
CA VAL A 127 23.38 2.18 -12.88
C VAL A 127 24.23 2.71 -14.03
N LEU A 128 25.34 3.35 -13.68
CA LEU A 128 26.38 3.82 -14.58
C LEU A 128 27.55 2.85 -14.50
N TYR A 129 27.95 2.24 -15.62
CA TYR A 129 28.98 1.20 -15.63
C TYR A 129 29.74 1.15 -16.97
N TYR A 130 30.89 0.47 -16.97
CA TYR A 130 31.64 0.17 -18.19
C TYR A 130 31.08 -1.08 -18.87
N ASP A 131 30.80 -1.00 -20.17
CA ASP A 131 30.47 -2.19 -20.98
C ASP A 131 31.72 -3.01 -21.36
N SER A 132 31.53 -4.12 -22.09
CA SER A 132 32.63 -4.98 -22.55
C SER A 132 33.61 -4.31 -23.51
N SER A 133 33.26 -3.15 -24.06
CA SER A 133 34.06 -2.37 -24.99
C SER A 133 34.66 -1.12 -24.32
N ASN A 134 34.65 -1.07 -22.98
CA ASN A 134 35.09 0.06 -22.15
C ASN A 134 34.32 1.37 -22.39
N ASN A 135 33.10 1.32 -22.91
CA ASN A 135 32.23 2.49 -23.01
C ASN A 135 31.50 2.73 -21.69
N VAL A 136 31.28 4.00 -21.37
CA VAL A 136 30.48 4.39 -20.19
C VAL A 136 29.00 4.39 -20.56
N ILE A 137 28.22 3.51 -19.92
CA ILE A 137 26.79 3.32 -20.18
C ILE A 137 25.96 3.64 -18.94
N LEU A 138 24.94 4.49 -19.11
CA LEU A 138 23.89 4.69 -18.11
C LEU A 138 22.65 3.86 -18.46
N ARG A 139 22.29 2.90 -17.61
CA ARG A 139 21.14 2.02 -17.82
C ARG A 139 20.16 2.07 -16.68
N LYS A 140 18.86 2.10 -17.02
CA LYS A 140 17.75 1.99 -16.07
C LYS A 140 17.30 0.53 -15.95
N HIS A 141 17.52 -0.07 -14.78
CA HIS A 141 17.12 -1.44 -14.46
C HIS A 141 15.78 -1.44 -13.73
N ARG A 142 14.77 -2.09 -14.32
CA ARG A 142 13.42 -2.21 -13.73
C ARG A 142 13.41 -3.30 -12.66
N ASN A 143 12.42 -3.24 -11.76
CA ASN A 143 12.16 -4.25 -10.73
C ASN A 143 13.30 -4.48 -9.72
N MET A 144 14.08 -3.44 -9.43
CA MET A 144 15.24 -3.53 -8.54
C MET A 144 14.94 -3.14 -7.09
N VAL A 145 13.92 -2.31 -6.86
CA VAL A 145 13.60 -1.74 -5.54
C VAL A 145 12.17 -2.06 -5.14
N VAL A 146 11.98 -2.69 -3.98
CA VAL A 146 10.66 -2.97 -3.42
C VAL A 146 10.02 -1.68 -2.89
N LYS A 147 8.78 -1.40 -3.32
CA LYS A 147 7.99 -0.24 -2.88
C LYS A 147 6.81 -0.62 -1.99
N ALA A 148 6.24 -1.80 -2.21
CA ALA A 148 5.16 -2.34 -1.38
C ALA A 148 5.25 -3.87 -1.31
N CYS A 149 4.78 -4.42 -0.19
CA CYS A 149 4.67 -5.85 0.07
C CYS A 149 3.20 -6.23 0.24
N GLY A 150 2.92 -7.52 0.14
CA GLY A 150 1.61 -8.08 0.40
C GLY A 150 1.60 -9.60 0.39
N CYS A 151 0.44 -10.17 0.72
CA CYS A 151 0.24 -11.61 0.79
C CYS A 151 -0.35 -12.16 -0.50
N HIS A 152 0.39 -13.04 -1.17
CA HIS A 152 0.04 -13.60 -2.48
C HIS A 152 0.07 -15.12 -2.48
#